data_AF-A0AAU4T4F5-F1
#
_entry.id   AF-A0AAU4T4F5-F1
#
_cell.length_a   1.000
_cell.length_b   1.000
_cell.length_c   1.000
_cell.angle_alpha   90.00
_cell.angle_beta   90.00
_cell.angle_gamma   90.00
#
_symmetry.space_group_name_H-M   'P 1'
#
loop_
_entity.id
_entity.type
_entity.pdbx_description
1 polymer ?
#
loop_
_entity_poly.entity_id
_entity_poly.type
_entity_poly.pdbx_seq_one_letter_code
_entity_poly.pdbx_strand_id
1 'polypeptide(L)'
;MTRAQQPSRRSLLAVAMAAAAAGAASPAAAAGSSARTAPAPSKAPSRQVDNRAWTSYADWRGGTAKGTRAVSGKRPGLVIATPAGRTDYADPHTGKTATWEYARWTSPVHRLAVPSTEVIASWNAHTPAGTWLQIELAGTYSDGTKTPWYVMGRWAADDQDIRRTSVDDQSDDKSSVWTDTFAIDDPASGLRLDSYRLRLTLYRKPGTKITPTVWRLGAMGSDIPDRFTVPASKPALAKELTVPRYSQETHIGQYPEYDNGGEAWCSPTSSQMIIEYWGRKPTAEDLAWVNPDFADPQVCHAARFTYDYQYEGCGNWPFNAAYAATYKDLQGVVTRLGSLGDLETLIAAGIPVITSQSFLESELPGAGYGTAGHLMTVIGFTADGDVIANDPNSPSNEAVRRVYQRRAWENIWLRTKRYNASGNVASGTGGVCYLYFPAHPTARQRKALAAVGVR
;
A
#
# COMPACT_ATOMS: atom_id res chain seq x y z
N MET A 1 32.47 -21.53 -0.03
CA MET A 1 32.00 -20.80 1.15
C MET A 1 30.68 -20.16 0.80
N THR A 2 29.62 -20.92 1.01
CA THR A 2 28.23 -20.59 0.65
C THR A 2 27.66 -19.69 1.74
N ARG A 3 27.31 -18.46 1.36
CA ARG A 3 26.70 -17.45 2.24
C ARG A 3 25.23 -17.83 2.42
N ALA A 4 24.82 -18.09 3.66
CA ALA A 4 23.42 -18.34 4.01
C ALA A 4 22.60 -17.06 3.79
N GLN A 5 21.56 -17.14 2.97
CA GLN A 5 20.53 -16.10 2.81
C GLN A 5 19.65 -16.08 4.06
N GLN A 6 19.41 -14.90 4.63
CA GLN A 6 18.40 -14.68 5.67
C GLN A 6 17.03 -14.44 4.99
N PRO A 7 15.92 -15.02 5.50
CA PRO A 7 14.63 -14.94 4.82
C PRO A 7 13.77 -13.74 5.26
N SER A 8 13.03 -13.18 4.30
CA SER A 8 11.96 -12.18 4.50
C SER A 8 10.75 -12.80 5.25
N ARG A 9 9.79 -11.95 5.68
CA ARG A 9 8.66 -12.22 6.62
C ARG A 9 7.78 -13.47 6.38
N ARG A 10 8.03 -14.31 5.36
CA ARG A 10 7.39 -15.62 5.17
C ARG A 10 8.06 -16.79 5.92
N SER A 11 9.20 -16.62 6.60
CA SER A 11 9.90 -17.77 7.24
C SER A 11 10.38 -17.62 8.68
N LEU A 12 9.72 -16.84 9.55
CA LEU A 12 10.05 -16.81 10.98
C LEU A 12 8.89 -17.29 11.85
N LEU A 13 8.69 -18.61 11.89
CA LEU A 13 7.93 -19.30 12.94
C LEU A 13 8.53 -20.70 13.13
N ALA A 14 9.53 -20.83 14.01
CA ALA A 14 9.77 -21.99 14.86
C ALA A 14 11.10 -21.84 15.62
N VAL A 15 11.05 -21.58 16.93
CA VAL A 15 11.76 -22.36 17.95
C VAL A 15 10.93 -22.27 19.25
N ALA A 16 10.55 -23.44 19.77
CA ALA A 16 9.80 -23.63 21.00
C ALA A 16 10.73 -23.88 22.20
N MET A 17 10.25 -23.66 23.43
CA MET A 17 10.37 -24.60 24.56
C MET A 17 9.39 -24.25 25.72
N ALA A 18 8.75 -25.30 26.24
CA ALA A 18 7.79 -25.40 27.37
C ALA A 18 8.49 -25.27 28.75
N ALA A 19 7.89 -25.23 29.95
CA ALA A 19 6.59 -25.55 30.58
C ALA A 19 6.48 -24.66 31.86
N ALA A 20 5.41 -24.49 32.64
CA ALA A 20 4.48 -25.45 33.26
C ALA A 20 3.27 -24.72 33.90
N ALA A 21 2.31 -25.52 34.38
CA ALA A 21 0.90 -25.20 34.63
C ALA A 21 0.52 -24.69 36.04
N ALA A 22 -0.76 -24.28 36.11
CA ALA A 22 -1.75 -24.44 37.19
C ALA A 22 -2.09 -23.23 38.07
N GLY A 23 -3.39 -22.96 38.21
CA GLY A 23 -3.97 -22.17 39.29
C GLY A 23 -5.25 -21.42 38.92
N ALA A 24 -6.40 -22.09 38.92
CA ALA A 24 -7.71 -21.46 38.84
C ALA A 24 -8.11 -20.86 40.21
N ALA A 25 -8.70 -19.66 40.20
CA ALA A 25 -9.69 -19.22 41.20
C ALA A 25 -10.41 -17.95 40.71
N SER A 26 -11.73 -18.05 40.50
CA SER A 26 -12.63 -16.90 40.62
C SER A 26 -13.02 -16.72 42.08
N PRO A 27 -13.36 -15.49 42.50
CA PRO A 27 -14.70 -15.36 43.07
C PRO A 27 -15.44 -14.06 42.72
N ALA A 28 -16.75 -14.25 42.64
CA ALA A 28 -17.84 -13.44 43.19
C ALA A 28 -18.00 -11.96 42.77
N ALA A 29 -19.12 -11.73 42.10
CA ALA A 29 -19.77 -10.46 41.93
C ALA A 29 -20.18 -9.83 43.27
N ALA A 30 -19.95 -8.52 43.39
CA ALA A 30 -20.63 -7.66 44.33
C ALA A 30 -21.40 -6.59 43.54
N ALA A 31 -22.73 -6.60 43.69
CA ALA A 31 -23.63 -5.60 43.13
C ALA A 31 -23.46 -4.27 43.88
N GLY A 32 -23.01 -3.23 43.16
CA GLY A 32 -22.96 -1.85 43.63
C GLY A 32 -23.90 -0.98 42.80
N SER A 33 -24.75 -0.21 43.49
CA SER A 33 -25.85 0.59 42.96
C SER A 33 -25.47 1.56 41.84
N SER A 34 -26.27 1.56 40.78
CA SER A 34 -26.14 2.45 39.62
C SER A 34 -26.56 3.90 39.95
N ALA A 35 -25.60 4.81 40.00
CA ALA A 35 -25.85 6.23 39.75
C ALA A 35 -25.66 6.46 38.24
N ARG A 36 -26.76 6.75 37.51
CA ARG A 36 -26.71 7.09 36.08
C ARG A 36 -26.10 8.48 35.91
N THR A 37 -24.78 8.52 35.71
CA THR A 37 -24.11 9.66 35.10
C THR A 37 -24.42 9.65 33.60
N ALA A 38 -24.95 10.76 33.09
CA ALA A 38 -25.15 10.95 31.66
C ALA A 38 -23.82 10.77 30.93
N PRO A 39 -23.76 10.03 29.80
CA PRO A 39 -22.54 9.88 29.04
C PRO A 39 -22.08 11.27 28.58
N ALA A 40 -20.84 11.62 28.93
CA ALA A 40 -20.17 12.77 28.35
C ALA A 40 -20.22 12.64 26.82
N PRO A 41 -20.35 13.76 26.07
CA PRO A 41 -20.35 13.72 24.62
C PRO A 41 -19.10 12.96 24.16
N SER A 42 -19.30 11.85 23.43
CA SER A 42 -18.21 11.07 22.89
C SER A 42 -17.33 12.02 22.07
N LYS A 43 -16.09 12.26 22.53
CA LYS A 43 -15.08 12.91 21.69
C LYS A 43 -15.10 12.16 20.37
N ALA A 44 -15.24 12.88 19.26
CA ALA A 44 -15.10 12.27 17.93
C ALA A 44 -13.82 11.42 17.95
N PRO A 45 -13.87 10.16 17.49
CA PRO A 45 -12.71 9.29 17.57
C PRO A 45 -11.51 10.02 16.96
N SER A 46 -10.42 10.10 17.73
CA SER A 46 -9.18 10.69 17.25
C SER A 46 -8.79 9.99 15.96
N ARG A 47 -8.53 10.76 14.89
CA ARG A 47 -8.00 10.19 13.65
C ARG A 47 -6.77 9.34 13.98
N GLN A 48 -6.72 8.11 13.48
CA GLN A 48 -5.63 7.16 13.71
C GLN A 48 -4.64 7.12 12.53
N VAL A 49 -4.90 7.95 11.51
CA VAL A 49 -4.18 7.99 10.25
C VAL A 49 -3.97 9.44 9.86
N ASP A 50 -2.76 9.78 9.43
CA ASP A 50 -2.42 11.04 8.80
C ASP A 50 -1.88 10.78 7.39
N ASN A 51 -2.40 11.50 6.40
CA ASN A 51 -1.91 11.42 5.03
C ASN A 51 -1.39 12.80 4.60
N ARG A 52 -0.13 12.85 4.18
CA ARG A 52 0.45 14.05 3.56
C ARG A 52 1.06 13.70 2.21
N ALA A 53 0.70 14.48 1.20
CA ALA A 53 1.29 14.40 -0.13
C ALA A 53 1.61 15.81 -0.67
N TRP A 54 2.71 15.92 -1.42
CA TRP A 54 3.12 17.06 -2.21
C TRP A 54 2.69 16.82 -3.66
N THR A 55 1.80 17.68 -4.18
CA THR A 55 1.18 17.49 -5.51
C THR A 55 1.07 18.78 -6.32
N SER A 56 1.09 19.94 -5.67
CA SER A 56 0.95 21.23 -6.33
C SER A 56 2.30 21.88 -6.66
N TYR A 57 2.29 22.88 -7.55
CA TYR A 57 3.48 23.68 -7.83
C TYR A 57 4.04 24.33 -6.56
N ALA A 58 3.16 24.84 -5.69
CA ALA A 58 3.55 25.43 -4.40
C ALA A 58 4.18 24.40 -3.46
N ASP A 59 3.64 23.17 -3.41
CA ASP A 59 4.23 22.06 -2.65
C ASP A 59 5.66 21.77 -3.11
N TRP A 60 5.87 21.65 -4.43
CA TRP A 60 7.20 21.39 -4.99
C TRP A 60 8.17 22.54 -4.73
N ARG A 61 7.71 23.79 -4.80
CA ARG A 61 8.52 24.98 -4.48
C ARG A 61 8.84 25.11 -3.00
N GLY A 62 8.03 24.52 -2.12
CA GLY A 62 8.25 24.55 -0.67
C GLY A 62 9.38 23.62 -0.19
N GLY A 63 9.77 22.61 -0.99
CA GLY A 63 10.89 21.73 -0.66
C GLY A 63 12.25 22.29 -1.06
N THR A 64 13.30 21.67 -0.54
CA THR A 64 14.69 22.02 -0.86
C THR A 64 15.14 21.29 -2.12
N ALA A 65 15.33 22.04 -3.21
CA ALA A 65 15.78 21.51 -4.48
C ALA A 65 17.33 21.52 -4.59
N LYS A 66 17.91 20.39 -5.01
CA LYS A 66 19.30 20.28 -5.47
C LYS A 66 19.27 19.72 -6.90
N GLY A 67 19.23 20.62 -7.88
CA GLY A 67 19.20 20.26 -9.30
C GLY A 67 17.82 19.89 -9.87
N THR A 68 16.78 19.87 -9.03
CA THR A 68 15.39 19.69 -9.47
C THR A 68 14.71 21.03 -9.76
N ARG A 69 13.64 21.02 -10.56
CA ARG A 69 12.71 22.15 -10.67
C ARG A 69 11.26 21.70 -10.63
N ALA A 70 10.42 22.54 -10.05
CA ALA A 70 8.97 22.41 -10.16
C ALA A 70 8.53 22.83 -11.56
N VAL A 71 7.59 22.07 -12.13
CA VAL A 71 6.91 22.36 -13.40
C VAL A 71 5.46 22.66 -13.08
N SER A 72 4.97 23.81 -13.54
CA SER A 72 3.57 24.20 -13.44
C SER A 72 2.73 23.57 -14.56
N GLY A 73 1.41 23.71 -14.49
CA GLY A 73 0.49 23.22 -15.50
C GLY A 73 -0.71 22.49 -14.89
N LYS A 74 -1.45 21.76 -15.72
CA LYS A 74 -2.65 21.02 -15.27
C LYS A 74 -2.32 19.97 -14.21
N ARG A 75 -1.19 19.26 -14.37
CA ARG A 75 -0.65 18.30 -13.41
C ARG A 75 0.77 18.74 -13.02
N PRO A 76 0.92 19.60 -12.00
CA PRO A 76 2.24 20.05 -11.56
C PRO A 76 3.13 18.86 -11.20
N GLY A 77 4.42 19.00 -11.45
CA GLY A 77 5.37 17.93 -11.20
C GLY A 77 6.76 18.42 -10.89
N LEU A 78 7.63 17.49 -10.55
CA LEU A 78 9.03 17.71 -10.27
C LEU A 78 9.89 16.96 -11.29
N VAL A 79 10.86 17.68 -11.87
CA VAL A 79 11.77 17.16 -12.90
C VAL A 79 13.22 17.51 -12.58
N ILE A 80 14.15 16.89 -13.32
CA ILE A 80 15.56 17.28 -13.33
C ILE A 80 15.70 18.60 -14.13
N ALA A 81 16.34 19.61 -13.54
CA ALA A 81 16.75 20.84 -14.22
C ALA A 81 18.21 20.74 -14.65
N THR A 82 19.11 20.73 -13.67
CA THR A 82 20.55 20.54 -13.84
C THR A 82 20.97 19.44 -12.87
N PRO A 83 21.64 18.38 -13.32
CA PRO A 83 22.03 17.30 -12.42
C PRO A 83 22.94 17.84 -11.31
N ALA A 84 22.68 17.41 -10.09
CA ALA A 84 23.45 17.74 -8.90
C ALA A 84 24.80 17.01 -8.85
N GLY A 85 24.95 15.94 -9.64
CA GLY A 85 26.16 15.15 -9.74
C GLY A 85 25.91 13.86 -10.52
N ARG A 86 26.91 12.98 -10.49
CA ARG A 86 26.84 11.61 -11.01
C ARG A 86 27.07 10.61 -9.89
N THR A 87 26.51 9.42 -10.04
CA THR A 87 26.76 8.28 -9.16
C THR A 87 26.65 6.99 -9.98
N ASP A 88 27.41 5.98 -9.60
CA ASP A 88 27.20 4.64 -10.12
C ASP A 88 26.13 3.94 -9.29
N TYR A 89 25.31 3.13 -9.96
CA TYR A 89 24.38 2.21 -9.33
C TYR A 89 24.66 0.81 -9.87
N ALA A 90 25.05 -0.08 -8.96
CA ALA A 90 25.12 -1.51 -9.21
C ALA A 90 23.75 -2.10 -8.85
N ASP A 91 23.00 -2.52 -9.86
CA ASP A 91 21.71 -3.17 -9.65
C ASP A 91 21.95 -4.58 -9.07
N PRO A 92 21.49 -4.86 -7.84
CA PRO A 92 21.78 -6.12 -7.16
C PRO A 92 21.15 -7.33 -7.84
N HIS A 93 20.12 -7.11 -8.67
CA HIS A 93 19.32 -8.15 -9.29
C HIS A 93 19.77 -8.47 -10.71
N THR A 94 20.43 -7.53 -11.39
CA THR A 94 21.01 -7.76 -12.73
C THR A 94 22.52 -7.93 -12.73
N GLY A 95 23.21 -7.49 -11.66
CA GLY A 95 24.67 -7.42 -11.60
C GLY A 95 25.29 -6.35 -12.49
N LYS A 96 24.48 -5.56 -13.20
CA LYS A 96 24.95 -4.48 -14.07
C LYS A 96 25.20 -3.21 -13.26
N THR A 97 26.34 -2.57 -13.52
CA THR A 97 26.65 -1.24 -12.99
C THR A 97 26.50 -0.21 -14.10
N ALA A 98 25.77 0.86 -13.82
CA ALA A 98 25.63 2.00 -14.73
C ALA A 98 25.81 3.32 -13.97
N THR A 99 26.41 4.29 -14.65
CA THR A 99 26.52 5.67 -14.15
C THR A 99 25.23 6.45 -14.45
N TRP A 100 24.78 7.22 -13.47
CA TRP A 100 23.56 8.02 -13.54
C TRP A 100 23.84 9.46 -13.14
N GLU A 101 23.27 10.40 -13.88
CA GLU A 101 23.10 11.78 -13.42
C GLU A 101 21.92 11.81 -12.44
N TYR A 102 22.07 12.52 -11.32
CA TYR A 102 21.00 12.63 -10.34
C TYR A 102 20.65 14.07 -9.99
N ALA A 103 19.40 14.29 -9.61
CA ALA A 103 18.96 15.50 -8.93
C ALA A 103 18.07 15.12 -7.75
N ARG A 104 18.00 15.99 -6.74
CA ARG A 104 17.33 15.68 -5.48
C ARG A 104 16.36 16.76 -5.08
N TRP A 105 15.29 16.36 -4.42
CA TRP A 105 14.36 17.23 -3.73
C TRP A 105 14.06 16.65 -2.35
N THR A 106 14.10 17.50 -1.33
CA THR A 106 13.78 17.10 0.05
C THR A 106 12.58 17.90 0.53
N SER A 107 11.59 17.22 1.07
CA SER A 107 10.39 17.88 1.59
C SER A 107 10.69 18.79 2.78
N PRO A 108 9.82 19.78 3.07
CA PRO A 108 9.69 20.31 4.42
C PRO A 108 9.45 19.19 5.43
N VAL A 109 9.77 19.46 6.70
CA VAL A 109 9.36 18.56 7.78
C VAL A 109 7.83 18.54 7.84
N HIS A 110 7.26 17.35 7.82
CA HIS A 110 5.85 17.14 8.11
C HIS A 110 5.73 16.58 9.53
N ARG A 111 5.10 17.35 10.42
CA ARG A 111 4.69 16.85 11.75
C ARG A 111 3.40 16.08 11.57
N LEU A 112 3.42 14.80 11.93
CA LEU A 112 2.27 13.93 11.82
C LEU A 112 1.18 14.44 12.78
N ALA A 113 -0.05 14.57 12.29
CA ALA A 113 -1.19 14.86 13.17
C ALA A 113 -1.50 13.68 14.12
N VAL A 114 -0.99 12.49 13.75
CA VAL A 114 -1.05 11.25 14.53
C VAL A 114 0.38 10.72 14.64
N PRO A 115 1.08 10.92 15.77
CA PRO A 115 2.37 10.26 15.99
C PRO A 115 2.24 8.77 15.71
N SER A 116 3.05 8.25 14.80
CA SER A 116 2.75 6.99 14.10
C SER A 116 3.66 5.85 14.55
N THR A 117 3.13 4.63 14.56
CA THR A 117 3.91 3.39 14.70
C THR A 117 4.36 2.85 13.35
N GLU A 118 3.63 3.17 12.28
CA GLU A 118 3.94 2.76 10.92
C GLU A 118 3.85 3.93 9.94
N VAL A 119 4.71 3.92 8.92
CA VAL A 119 4.66 4.89 7.81
C VAL A 119 4.92 4.20 6.48
N ILE A 120 4.09 4.52 5.48
CA ILE A 120 4.18 3.98 4.11
C ILE A 120 4.32 5.14 3.14
N ALA A 121 5.48 5.24 2.49
CA ALA A 121 5.72 6.24 1.46
C ALA A 121 5.14 5.77 0.11
N SER A 122 4.50 6.66 -0.64
CA SER A 122 3.99 6.38 -1.98
C SER A 122 4.23 7.55 -2.93
N TRP A 123 4.31 7.24 -4.22
CA TRP A 123 4.64 8.21 -5.27
C TRP A 123 3.86 7.91 -6.54
N ASN A 124 3.74 8.91 -7.42
CA ASN A 124 3.17 8.78 -8.76
C ASN A 124 4.12 9.47 -9.72
N ALA A 125 4.61 8.73 -10.71
CA ALA A 125 5.65 9.23 -11.58
C ALA A 125 5.54 8.66 -12.99
N HIS A 126 6.04 9.44 -13.94
CA HIS A 126 6.46 8.96 -15.25
C HIS A 126 7.97 8.82 -15.27
N THR A 127 8.46 7.64 -15.63
CA THR A 127 9.87 7.31 -15.73
C THR A 127 10.11 6.75 -17.14
N PRO A 128 10.33 7.64 -18.14
CA PRO A 128 10.72 7.18 -19.47
C PRO A 128 12.02 6.36 -19.43
N ALA A 129 12.25 5.55 -20.45
CA ALA A 129 13.50 4.82 -20.62
C ALA A 129 14.73 5.75 -20.47
N GLY A 130 15.76 5.23 -19.81
CA GLY A 130 16.91 5.96 -19.32
C GLY A 130 16.66 6.77 -18.06
N THR A 131 15.60 6.50 -17.27
CA THR A 131 15.31 7.21 -16.02
C THR A 131 14.72 6.32 -14.93
N TRP A 132 14.97 6.67 -13.67
CA TRP A 132 14.37 6.00 -12.51
C TRP A 132 14.41 6.95 -11.30
N LEU A 133 13.89 6.51 -10.15
CA LEU A 133 13.83 7.31 -8.94
C LEU A 133 14.08 6.50 -7.67
N GLN A 134 14.52 7.18 -6.61
CA GLN A 134 14.66 6.64 -5.27
C GLN A 134 13.89 7.51 -4.27
N ILE A 135 13.14 6.87 -3.38
CA ILE A 135 12.42 7.52 -2.28
C ILE A 135 13.09 7.13 -0.97
N GLU A 136 13.32 8.12 -0.14
CA GLU A 136 13.91 7.92 1.18
C GLU A 136 13.09 8.65 2.25
N LEU A 137 13.04 8.07 3.44
CA LEU A 137 12.36 8.61 4.61
C LEU A 137 13.37 8.78 5.74
N ALA A 138 13.31 9.93 6.42
CA ALA A 138 13.94 10.13 7.71
C ALA A 138 13.01 10.91 8.62
N GLY A 139 13.06 10.65 9.92
CA GLY A 139 12.17 11.29 10.86
C GLY A 139 12.79 11.57 12.22
N THR A 140 11.92 11.99 13.12
CA THR A 140 12.24 12.27 14.52
C THR A 140 11.21 11.56 15.37
N TYR A 141 11.71 10.77 16.31
CA TYR A 141 10.89 10.03 17.27
C TYR A 141 10.32 10.98 18.33
N SER A 142 9.31 10.50 19.07
CA SER A 142 8.68 11.22 20.17
C SER A 142 9.62 11.52 21.35
N ASP A 143 10.74 10.80 21.47
CA ASP A 143 11.80 11.07 22.45
C ASP A 143 12.84 12.11 21.96
N GLY A 144 12.67 12.62 20.74
CA GLY A 144 13.53 13.63 20.12
C GLY A 144 14.73 13.07 19.36
N THR A 145 15.04 11.76 19.43
CA THR A 145 16.11 11.19 18.60
C THR A 145 15.68 11.05 17.15
N LYS A 146 16.64 10.83 16.25
CA LYS A 146 16.41 10.79 14.79
C LYS A 146 16.61 9.39 14.26
N THR A 147 15.80 9.03 13.27
CA THR A 147 16.05 7.84 12.45
C THR A 147 17.27 8.08 11.54
N PRO A 148 17.92 7.04 11.01
CA PRO A 148 18.69 7.15 9.77
C PRO A 148 17.77 7.50 8.57
N TRP A 149 18.37 7.68 7.39
CA TRP A 149 17.61 7.72 6.14
C TRP A 149 17.37 6.29 5.65
N TYR A 150 16.12 5.88 5.59
CA TYR A 150 15.72 4.60 4.99
C TYR A 150 15.34 4.79 3.53
N VAL A 151 15.73 3.86 2.67
CA VAL A 151 15.29 3.75 1.28
C VAL A 151 13.95 3.02 1.25
N MET A 152 12.88 3.74 0.89
CA MET A 152 11.53 3.19 0.81
C MET A 152 11.23 2.54 -0.55
N GLY A 153 12.12 2.72 -1.53
CA GLY A 153 12.03 2.05 -2.83
C GLY A 153 12.93 2.69 -3.88
N ARG A 154 13.46 1.84 -4.76
CA ARG A 154 14.08 2.23 -6.03
C ARG A 154 13.16 1.77 -7.15
N TRP A 155 12.72 2.71 -7.98
CA TRP A 155 11.59 2.45 -8.87
C TRP A 155 11.79 3.07 -10.25
N ALA A 156 11.50 2.28 -11.27
CA ALA A 156 11.22 2.69 -12.64
C ALA A 156 9.83 2.13 -13.02
N ALA A 157 9.23 2.56 -14.13
CA ALA A 157 7.94 2.04 -14.58
C ALA A 157 8.14 0.69 -15.27
N ASP A 158 9.13 0.58 -16.15
CA ASP A 158 9.61 -0.70 -16.70
C ASP A 158 10.73 -1.30 -15.83
N ASP A 159 11.23 -2.46 -16.25
CA ASP A 159 12.30 -3.23 -15.60
C ASP A 159 13.61 -3.27 -16.41
N GLN A 160 13.78 -2.35 -17.38
CA GLN A 160 14.90 -2.39 -18.34
C GLN A 160 16.13 -1.60 -17.87
N ASP A 161 15.92 -0.43 -17.26
CA ASP A 161 17.01 0.41 -16.74
C ASP A 161 17.51 -0.04 -15.37
N ILE A 162 16.55 -0.40 -14.50
CA ILE A 162 16.78 -1.04 -13.20
C ILE A 162 15.68 -2.07 -12.96
N ARG A 163 15.99 -3.10 -12.18
CA ARG A 163 14.99 -3.96 -11.56
C ARG A 163 14.45 -3.24 -10.32
N ARG A 164 13.20 -2.75 -10.42
CA ARG A 164 12.53 -2.04 -9.31
C ARG A 164 12.56 -2.88 -8.03
N THR A 165 12.86 -2.25 -6.91
CA THR A 165 13.24 -3.03 -5.72
C THR A 165 12.99 -2.26 -4.42
N SER A 166 12.45 -2.97 -3.42
CA SER A 166 12.63 -2.62 -2.01
C SER A 166 14.09 -2.87 -1.58
N VAL A 167 14.42 -2.53 -0.35
CA VAL A 167 15.76 -2.71 0.21
C VAL A 167 15.62 -3.35 1.59
N ASP A 168 16.25 -4.51 1.76
CA ASP A 168 16.23 -5.29 2.99
C ASP A 168 17.23 -4.76 4.04
N ASP A 169 17.15 -5.32 5.24
CA ASP A 169 18.11 -5.13 6.34
C ASP A 169 18.30 -3.67 6.76
N GLN A 170 17.20 -2.92 6.73
CA GLN A 170 17.15 -1.52 7.13
C GLN A 170 16.53 -1.36 8.51
N SER A 171 17.37 -1.08 9.52
CA SER A 171 16.90 -0.80 10.89
C SER A 171 17.80 0.18 11.64
N ASP A 172 17.30 0.68 12.76
CA ASP A 172 18.09 1.21 13.87
C ASP A 172 17.77 0.44 15.17
N ASP A 173 17.97 1.02 16.35
CA ASP A 173 17.65 0.41 17.64
C ASP A 173 16.16 0.46 18.02
N LYS A 174 15.32 1.12 17.19
CA LYS A 174 13.93 1.49 17.52
C LYS A 174 12.94 1.17 16.41
N SER A 175 13.40 1.05 15.18
CA SER A 175 12.56 0.86 14.01
C SER A 175 13.25 0.09 12.89
N SER A 176 12.42 -0.52 12.06
CA SER A 176 12.84 -1.29 10.89
C SER A 176 11.96 -0.96 9.68
N VAL A 177 12.49 -1.16 8.48
CA VAL A 177 11.68 -1.16 7.24
C VAL A 177 11.41 -2.59 6.79
N TRP A 178 10.14 -2.88 6.58
CA TRP A 178 9.65 -4.17 6.13
C TRP A 178 9.09 -4.02 4.72
N THR A 179 9.91 -4.31 3.71
CA THR A 179 9.62 -4.15 2.27
C THR A 179 9.27 -2.71 1.88
N ASP A 180 8.07 -2.24 2.24
CA ASP A 180 7.52 -0.92 1.92
C ASP A 180 7.07 -0.09 3.15
N THR A 181 7.13 -0.68 4.35
CA THR A 181 6.58 -0.10 5.57
C THR A 181 7.68 0.14 6.60
N PHE A 182 7.88 1.41 6.98
CA PHE A 182 8.59 1.76 8.21
C PHE A 182 7.72 1.34 9.41
N ALA A 183 8.31 0.69 10.41
CA ALA A 183 7.62 0.30 11.63
C ALA A 183 8.49 0.52 12.88
N ILE A 184 7.89 1.05 13.94
CA ILE A 184 8.47 1.02 15.30
C ILE A 184 8.52 -0.45 15.76
N ASP A 185 9.66 -0.90 16.25
CA ASP A 185 9.88 -2.31 16.58
C ASP A 185 9.11 -2.75 17.84
N ASP A 186 9.03 -1.87 18.84
CA ASP A 186 8.20 -2.06 20.04
C ASP A 186 7.19 -0.90 20.22
N PRO A 187 6.01 -0.98 19.58
CA PRO A 187 4.95 0.00 19.75
C PRO A 187 4.42 0.13 21.19
N ALA A 188 4.59 -0.92 22.03
CA ALA A 188 4.10 -0.95 23.41
C ALA A 188 4.95 -0.07 24.35
N SER A 189 6.21 0.22 23.97
CA SER A 189 7.06 1.21 24.65
C SER A 189 6.47 2.62 24.70
N GLY A 190 5.48 2.92 23.84
CA GLY A 190 4.92 4.26 23.66
C GLY A 190 5.73 5.14 22.70
N LEU A 191 6.86 4.66 22.17
CA LEU A 191 7.63 5.37 21.15
C LEU A 191 6.79 5.54 19.87
N ARG A 192 6.86 6.73 19.27
CA ARG A 192 6.21 7.05 18.00
C ARG A 192 7.15 7.81 17.09
N LEU A 193 6.88 7.76 15.79
CA LEU A 193 7.42 8.72 14.85
C LEU A 193 6.58 10.00 14.89
N ASP A 194 7.18 11.11 15.30
CA ASP A 194 6.50 12.40 15.51
C ASP A 194 6.44 13.23 14.22
N SER A 195 7.48 13.12 13.40
CA SER A 195 7.61 13.87 12.15
C SER A 195 8.55 13.17 11.18
N TYR A 196 8.39 13.46 9.88
CA TYR A 196 9.26 12.93 8.85
C TYR A 196 9.60 13.97 7.77
N ARG A 197 10.62 13.65 6.98
CA ARG A 197 10.92 14.24 5.68
C ARG A 197 11.04 13.13 4.65
N LEU A 198 10.59 13.41 3.44
CA LEU A 198 10.86 12.57 2.28
C LEU A 198 11.96 13.20 1.43
N ARG A 199 12.84 12.36 0.91
CA ARG A 199 13.85 12.73 -0.06
C ARG A 199 13.62 11.92 -1.32
N LEU A 200 13.43 12.65 -2.41
CA LEU A 200 13.24 12.11 -3.74
C LEU A 200 14.51 12.38 -4.54
N THR A 201 15.16 11.31 -5.01
CA THR A 201 16.28 11.41 -5.94
C THR A 201 15.83 10.91 -7.31
N LEU A 202 15.97 11.77 -8.31
CA LEU A 202 15.64 11.51 -9.71
C LEU A 202 16.91 11.18 -10.46
N TYR A 203 16.89 10.13 -11.28
CA TYR A 203 18.04 9.66 -12.05
C TYR A 203 17.74 9.70 -13.55
N ARG A 204 18.77 9.98 -14.34
CA ARG A 204 18.75 9.84 -15.80
C ARG A 204 20.12 9.40 -16.34
N LYS A 205 20.13 8.81 -17.54
CA LYS A 205 21.39 8.50 -18.24
C LYS A 205 22.20 9.78 -18.48
N PRO A 206 23.53 9.76 -18.23
CA PRO A 206 24.38 10.94 -18.39
C PRO A 206 24.30 11.58 -19.77
N GLY A 207 24.33 12.92 -19.83
CA GLY A 207 24.28 13.68 -21.09
C GLY A 207 22.92 13.74 -21.79
N THR A 208 21.90 13.02 -21.29
CA THR A 208 20.54 13.08 -21.87
C THR A 208 19.76 14.29 -21.34
N LYS A 209 18.72 14.70 -22.06
CA LYS A 209 17.73 15.69 -21.61
C LYS A 209 16.43 15.07 -21.08
N ILE A 210 16.31 13.74 -21.15
CA ILE A 210 15.15 13.00 -20.65
C ILE A 210 15.09 13.15 -19.13
N THR A 211 13.87 13.29 -18.58
CA THR A 211 13.68 13.42 -17.14
C THR A 211 12.55 12.50 -16.69
N PRO A 212 12.68 11.84 -15.53
CA PRO A 212 11.51 11.36 -14.84
C PRO A 212 10.69 12.57 -14.38
N THR A 213 9.37 12.43 -14.35
CA THR A 213 8.45 13.46 -13.83
C THR A 213 7.65 12.87 -12.68
N VAL A 214 7.74 13.47 -11.50
CA VAL A 214 6.97 13.04 -10.32
C VAL A 214 5.83 14.01 -10.08
N TRP A 215 4.60 13.52 -10.06
CA TRP A 215 3.38 14.34 -9.86
C TRP A 215 2.84 14.26 -8.44
N ARG A 216 3.18 13.21 -7.71
CA ARG A 216 2.80 13.01 -6.31
C ARG A 216 3.94 12.33 -5.58
N LEU A 217 4.25 12.84 -4.39
CA LEU A 217 5.06 12.16 -3.39
C LEU A 217 4.35 12.34 -2.05
N GLY A 218 4.27 11.32 -1.24
CA GLY A 218 3.65 11.43 0.08
C GLY A 218 3.90 10.23 0.95
N ALA A 219 3.41 10.29 2.18
CA ALA A 219 3.34 9.15 3.06
C ALA A 219 2.07 9.16 3.90
N MET A 220 1.59 7.95 4.20
CA MET A 220 0.57 7.69 5.20
C MET A 220 1.28 7.25 6.49
N GLY A 221 1.04 7.96 7.59
CA GLY A 221 1.43 7.54 8.93
C GLY A 221 0.20 7.06 9.71
N SER A 222 0.37 6.02 10.53
CA SER A 222 -0.72 5.49 11.35
C SER A 222 -0.27 4.99 12.72
N ASP A 223 -1.19 5.08 13.68
CA ASP A 223 -1.10 4.43 15.00
C ASP A 223 -2.43 3.70 15.26
N ILE A 224 -2.59 2.55 14.60
CA ILE A 224 -3.78 1.71 14.77
C ILE A 224 -3.54 0.79 15.97
N PRO A 225 -4.40 0.80 17.01
CA PRO A 225 -4.20 -0.04 18.19
C PRO A 225 -4.32 -1.52 17.86
N ASP A 226 -3.64 -2.34 18.66
CA ASP A 226 -3.80 -3.78 18.67
C ASP A 226 -5.26 -4.16 18.96
N ARG A 227 -5.87 -4.88 18.00
CA ARG A 227 -7.27 -5.32 18.11
C ARG A 227 -7.50 -6.57 17.28
N PHE A 228 -8.20 -7.54 17.87
CA PHE A 228 -8.63 -8.78 17.20
C PHE A 228 -10.00 -8.63 16.51
N THR A 229 -10.80 -7.67 16.96
CA THR A 229 -12.10 -7.32 16.40
C THR A 229 -12.26 -5.82 16.36
N VAL A 230 -13.24 -5.34 15.60
CA VAL A 230 -13.55 -3.91 15.51
C VAL A 230 -15.03 -3.65 15.83
N PRO A 231 -15.41 -2.42 16.22
CA PRO A 231 -16.82 -2.05 16.34
C PRO A 231 -17.57 -2.27 15.02
N ALA A 232 -18.82 -2.74 15.12
CA ALA A 232 -19.64 -2.94 13.93
C ALA A 232 -20.12 -1.59 13.37
N SER A 233 -19.98 -1.37 12.06
CA SER A 233 -20.62 -0.23 11.38
C SER A 233 -22.05 -0.56 10.95
N LYS A 234 -22.89 0.49 10.90
CA LYS A 234 -24.25 0.40 10.37
C LYS A 234 -24.23 0.61 8.85
N PRO A 235 -24.88 -0.25 8.04
CA PRO A 235 -25.04 -0.03 6.61
C PRO A 235 -25.69 1.31 6.30
N ALA A 236 -25.17 2.02 5.29
CA ALA A 236 -25.74 3.29 4.84
C ALA A 236 -25.86 3.43 3.30
N LEU A 237 -25.39 2.44 2.54
CA LEU A 237 -25.36 2.49 1.08
C LEU A 237 -25.74 1.14 0.47
N ALA A 238 -26.56 1.19 -0.57
CA ALA A 238 -26.79 0.08 -1.50
C ALA A 238 -26.42 0.56 -2.90
N LYS A 239 -25.29 0.09 -3.43
CA LYS A 239 -24.75 0.53 -4.72
C LYS A 239 -23.67 -0.45 -5.17
N GLU A 240 -23.63 -0.73 -6.46
CA GLU A 240 -22.56 -1.51 -7.08
C GLU A 240 -21.96 -0.73 -8.26
N LEU A 241 -20.64 -0.72 -8.34
CA LEU A 241 -19.88 -0.14 -9.43
C LEU A 241 -19.58 -1.22 -10.46
N THR A 242 -19.69 -0.89 -11.74
CA THR A 242 -19.39 -1.80 -12.85
C THR A 242 -17.88 -1.87 -13.09
N VAL A 243 -17.17 -2.54 -12.20
CA VAL A 243 -15.72 -2.78 -12.32
C VAL A 243 -15.49 -4.08 -13.12
N PRO A 244 -14.58 -4.07 -14.12
CA PRO A 244 -14.15 -5.29 -14.82
C PRO A 244 -13.69 -6.38 -13.86
N ARG A 245 -13.79 -7.63 -14.30
CA ARG A 245 -13.51 -8.80 -13.46
C ARG A 245 -12.37 -9.59 -14.07
N TYR A 246 -11.30 -9.76 -13.30
CA TYR A 246 -10.17 -10.58 -13.66
C TYR A 246 -9.83 -11.53 -12.53
N SER A 247 -9.64 -12.80 -12.89
CA SER A 247 -9.18 -13.86 -12.01
C SER A 247 -7.67 -14.00 -12.16
N GLN A 248 -6.97 -14.01 -11.04
CA GLN A 248 -5.55 -14.34 -11.02
C GLN A 248 -5.30 -15.82 -11.33
N GLU A 249 -6.24 -16.71 -10.94
CA GLU A 249 -6.10 -18.16 -11.06
C GLU A 249 -6.10 -18.66 -12.52
N THR A 250 -6.59 -17.85 -13.46
CA THR A 250 -6.46 -18.15 -14.89
C THR A 250 -5.01 -18.15 -15.37
N HIS A 251 -4.11 -17.57 -14.57
CA HIS A 251 -2.68 -17.43 -14.85
C HIS A 251 -1.78 -18.33 -14.01
N ILE A 252 -2.33 -19.36 -13.35
CA ILE A 252 -1.54 -20.31 -12.56
C ILE A 252 -0.37 -20.87 -13.38
N GLY A 253 0.84 -20.77 -12.83
CA GLY A 253 2.07 -21.22 -13.48
C GLY A 253 2.50 -20.44 -14.73
N GLN A 254 1.79 -19.37 -15.12
CA GLN A 254 2.21 -18.49 -16.21
C GLN A 254 3.23 -17.46 -15.68
N TYR A 255 4.33 -17.27 -16.40
CA TYR A 255 5.45 -16.40 -15.99
C TYR A 255 5.92 -16.64 -14.54
N PRO A 256 6.44 -17.85 -14.24
CA PRO A 256 6.83 -18.22 -12.88
C PRO A 256 7.92 -17.32 -12.27
N GLU A 257 8.68 -16.60 -13.09
CA GLU A 257 9.65 -15.59 -12.64
C GLU A 257 9.02 -14.41 -11.89
N TYR A 258 7.70 -14.23 -11.99
CA TYR A 258 6.95 -13.20 -11.26
C TYR A 258 6.11 -13.85 -10.15
N ASP A 259 6.76 -14.42 -9.12
CA ASP A 259 6.08 -15.02 -7.95
C ASP A 259 5.24 -16.28 -8.28
N ASN A 260 5.82 -17.19 -9.07
CA ASN A 260 5.23 -18.47 -9.51
C ASN A 260 4.01 -18.36 -10.45
N GLY A 261 3.52 -17.15 -10.72
CA GLY A 261 2.40 -16.91 -11.61
C GLY A 261 1.15 -16.41 -10.89
N GLY A 262 0.01 -16.66 -11.50
CA GLY A 262 -1.31 -16.21 -11.06
C GLY A 262 -1.62 -16.43 -9.57
N GLU A 263 -1.07 -17.48 -8.96
CA GLU A 263 -1.24 -17.86 -7.56
C GLU A 263 -0.94 -16.72 -6.57
N ALA A 264 -0.10 -15.77 -6.96
CA ALA A 264 0.30 -14.64 -6.11
C ALA A 264 -0.03 -13.26 -6.70
N TRP A 265 -0.84 -13.18 -7.75
CA TRP A 265 -1.11 -11.95 -8.50
C TRP A 265 -2.35 -11.16 -8.05
N CYS A 266 -2.84 -11.37 -6.83
CA CYS A 266 -4.02 -10.66 -6.31
C CYS A 266 -3.92 -9.12 -6.38
N SER A 267 -2.74 -8.56 -6.10
CA SER A 267 -2.48 -7.11 -6.14
C SER A 267 -2.49 -6.53 -7.56
N PRO A 268 -1.68 -7.04 -8.52
CA PRO A 268 -1.72 -6.56 -9.89
C PRO A 268 -3.07 -6.80 -10.56
N THR A 269 -3.74 -7.93 -10.29
CA THR A 269 -5.07 -8.23 -10.83
C THR A 269 -6.11 -7.22 -10.33
N SER A 270 -6.13 -6.95 -9.01
CA SER A 270 -6.99 -5.91 -8.42
C SER A 270 -6.69 -4.52 -8.97
N SER A 271 -5.42 -4.21 -9.14
CA SER A 271 -4.98 -2.94 -9.72
C SER A 271 -5.51 -2.76 -11.14
N GLN A 272 -5.37 -3.79 -11.97
CA GLN A 272 -5.81 -3.79 -13.36
C GLN A 272 -7.32 -3.60 -13.49
N MET A 273 -8.11 -4.28 -12.64
CA MET A 273 -9.57 -4.10 -12.60
C MET A 273 -9.97 -2.62 -12.38
N ILE A 274 -9.32 -1.91 -11.45
CA ILE A 274 -9.67 -0.50 -11.20
C ILE A 274 -9.11 0.43 -12.28
N ILE A 275 -7.91 0.17 -12.81
CA ILE A 275 -7.33 0.95 -13.92
C ILE A 275 -8.30 0.95 -15.11
N GLU A 276 -8.88 -0.21 -15.45
CA GLU A 276 -9.86 -0.35 -16.52
C GLU A 276 -11.26 0.16 -16.17
N TYR A 277 -11.69 0.08 -14.91
CA TYR A 277 -12.90 0.78 -14.47
C TYR A 277 -12.83 2.29 -14.77
N TRP A 278 -11.64 2.87 -14.65
CA TRP A 278 -11.40 4.25 -15.05
C TRP A 278 -11.25 4.41 -16.57
N GLY A 279 -11.32 3.36 -17.39
CA GLY A 279 -11.20 3.45 -18.84
C GLY A 279 -9.77 3.59 -19.36
N ARG A 280 -8.79 3.12 -18.58
CA ARG A 280 -7.37 3.04 -18.99
C ARG A 280 -7.00 1.58 -19.17
N LYS A 281 -6.15 1.27 -20.16
CA LYS A 281 -5.64 -0.08 -20.41
C LYS A 281 -4.26 0.00 -21.08
N PRO A 282 -3.43 -1.05 -20.95
CA PRO A 282 -2.25 -1.23 -21.80
C PRO A 282 -2.61 -1.13 -23.28
N THR A 283 -1.70 -0.60 -24.09
CA THR A 283 -1.81 -0.65 -25.55
C THR A 283 -1.45 -2.04 -26.08
N ALA A 284 -1.78 -2.33 -27.35
CA ALA A 284 -1.35 -3.59 -27.97
C ALA A 284 0.19 -3.73 -28.01
N GLU A 285 0.92 -2.62 -28.12
CA GLU A 285 2.38 -2.59 -28.07
C GLU A 285 2.89 -2.95 -26.67
N ASP A 286 2.27 -2.39 -25.61
CA ASP A 286 2.61 -2.72 -24.22
C ASP A 286 2.40 -4.20 -23.88
N LEU A 287 1.48 -4.86 -24.60
CA LEU A 287 1.12 -6.27 -24.42
C LEU A 287 1.85 -7.21 -25.36
N ALA A 288 2.64 -6.70 -26.32
CA ALA A 288 3.27 -7.52 -27.36
C ALA A 288 4.30 -8.53 -26.82
N TRP A 289 4.78 -8.34 -25.60
CA TRP A 289 5.67 -9.28 -24.92
C TRP A 289 4.92 -10.47 -24.30
N VAL A 290 3.61 -10.35 -24.10
CA VAL A 290 2.79 -11.38 -23.47
C VAL A 290 2.50 -12.50 -24.48
N ASN A 291 2.56 -13.75 -24.02
CA ASN A 291 2.24 -14.91 -24.84
C ASN A 291 0.78 -14.79 -25.34
N PRO A 292 0.54 -14.80 -26.66
CA PRO A 292 -0.81 -14.63 -27.21
C PRO A 292 -1.78 -15.76 -26.82
N ASP A 293 -1.29 -16.91 -26.36
CA ASP A 293 -2.12 -18.01 -25.87
C ASP A 293 -2.72 -17.74 -24.47
N PHE A 294 -2.18 -16.77 -23.73
CA PHE A 294 -2.67 -16.42 -22.40
C PHE A 294 -3.85 -15.46 -22.49
N ALA A 295 -4.95 -15.80 -21.79
CA ALA A 295 -6.05 -14.88 -21.58
C ALA A 295 -5.57 -13.67 -20.76
N ASP A 296 -6.34 -12.58 -20.78
CA ASP A 296 -6.13 -11.41 -19.93
C ASP A 296 -4.66 -10.91 -19.87
N PRO A 297 -4.02 -10.63 -21.02
CA PRO A 297 -2.60 -10.27 -21.08
C PRO A 297 -2.26 -9.03 -20.24
N GLN A 298 -3.24 -8.16 -19.98
CA GLN A 298 -3.13 -7.03 -19.08
C GLN A 298 -2.80 -7.41 -17.62
N VAL A 299 -3.19 -8.59 -17.16
CA VAL A 299 -2.87 -9.08 -15.81
C VAL A 299 -1.41 -9.52 -15.76
N CYS A 300 -0.93 -10.25 -16.77
CA CYS A 300 0.50 -10.57 -16.92
C CYS A 300 1.35 -9.29 -17.00
N HIS A 301 0.88 -8.30 -17.76
CA HIS A 301 1.49 -6.97 -17.83
C HIS A 301 1.55 -6.31 -16.45
N ALA A 302 0.44 -6.26 -15.72
CA ALA A 302 0.41 -5.69 -14.38
C ALA A 302 1.36 -6.41 -13.41
N ALA A 303 1.46 -7.75 -13.46
CA ALA A 303 2.36 -8.53 -12.62
C ALA A 303 3.82 -8.11 -12.83
N ARG A 304 4.32 -8.15 -14.08
CA ARG A 304 5.68 -7.70 -14.41
C ARG A 304 5.97 -6.26 -13.99
N PHE A 305 4.99 -5.37 -14.16
CA PHE A 305 5.17 -3.93 -13.89
C PHE A 305 5.00 -3.55 -12.41
N THR A 306 4.60 -4.49 -11.56
CA THR A 306 4.49 -4.31 -10.11
C THR A 306 5.43 -5.21 -9.30
N TYR A 307 6.07 -6.20 -9.94
CA TYR A 307 7.02 -7.10 -9.32
C TYR A 307 8.18 -6.36 -8.65
N ASP A 308 8.37 -6.61 -7.36
CA ASP A 308 9.49 -6.14 -6.57
C ASP A 308 10.54 -7.24 -6.48
N TYR A 309 11.71 -6.99 -7.08
CA TYR A 309 12.75 -8.02 -7.21
C TYR A 309 13.45 -8.40 -5.91
N GLN A 310 13.43 -7.54 -4.88
CA GLN A 310 13.96 -7.91 -3.55
C GLN A 310 12.92 -8.67 -2.73
N TYR A 311 11.66 -8.23 -2.81
CA TYR A 311 10.55 -8.92 -2.14
C TYR A 311 10.20 -10.26 -2.81
N GLU A 312 10.57 -10.42 -4.08
CA GLU A 312 10.21 -11.56 -4.93
C GLU A 312 8.69 -11.74 -5.08
N GLY A 313 7.97 -10.61 -5.17
CA GLY A 313 6.51 -10.63 -5.21
C GLY A 313 5.88 -9.37 -5.80
N CYS A 314 4.61 -9.50 -6.18
CA CYS A 314 3.82 -8.37 -6.73
C CYS A 314 3.04 -7.61 -5.65
N GLY A 315 3.27 -7.92 -4.37
CA GLY A 315 2.50 -7.41 -3.23
C GLY A 315 2.97 -6.07 -2.65
N ASN A 316 4.04 -5.46 -3.18
CA ASN A 316 4.55 -4.16 -2.69
C ASN A 316 3.52 -3.04 -2.96
N TRP A 317 3.01 -2.43 -1.89
CA TRP A 317 1.84 -1.55 -1.97
C TRP A 317 2.15 -0.25 -2.75
N PRO A 318 3.23 0.49 -2.46
CA PRO A 318 3.62 1.65 -3.26
C PRO A 318 3.89 1.34 -4.73
N PHE A 319 4.41 0.16 -5.06
CA PHE A 319 4.71 -0.20 -6.45
C PHE A 319 3.44 -0.38 -7.27
N ASN A 320 2.41 -1.01 -6.71
CA ASN A 320 1.08 -1.10 -7.34
C ASN A 320 0.45 0.28 -7.56
N ALA A 321 0.50 1.15 -6.55
CA ALA A 321 0.00 2.52 -6.66
C ALA A 321 0.77 3.37 -7.69
N ALA A 322 2.09 3.19 -7.77
CA ALA A 322 2.94 3.85 -8.77
C ALA A 322 2.68 3.32 -10.19
N TYR A 323 2.48 2.00 -10.34
CA TYR A 323 2.07 1.37 -11.61
C TYR A 323 0.75 1.94 -12.11
N ALA A 324 -0.29 2.02 -11.27
CA ALA A 324 -1.56 2.62 -11.68
C ALA A 324 -1.39 4.07 -12.16
N ALA A 325 -0.43 4.81 -11.58
CA ALA A 325 -0.17 6.19 -11.95
C ALA A 325 0.61 6.37 -13.26
N THR A 326 1.14 5.30 -13.88
CA THR A 326 1.75 5.38 -15.22
C THR A 326 0.69 5.64 -16.30
N TYR A 327 -0.56 5.26 -16.04
CA TYR A 327 -1.67 5.46 -16.96
C TYR A 327 -2.13 6.93 -17.00
N LYS A 328 -2.55 7.34 -18.20
CA LYS A 328 -2.94 8.73 -18.47
C LYS A 328 -4.02 9.24 -17.52
N ASP A 329 -3.72 10.37 -16.89
CA ASP A 329 -4.60 11.08 -15.97
C ASP A 329 -5.17 10.20 -14.84
N LEU A 330 -4.43 9.18 -14.43
CA LEU A 330 -4.71 8.37 -13.26
C LEU A 330 -3.69 8.65 -12.16
N GLN A 331 -4.12 8.52 -10.91
CA GLN A 331 -3.25 8.59 -9.74
C GLN A 331 -3.66 7.56 -8.70
N GLY A 332 -2.69 7.16 -7.87
CA GLY A 332 -2.88 6.17 -6.82
C GLY A 332 -2.30 6.61 -5.48
N VAL A 333 -2.90 6.14 -4.40
CA VAL A 333 -2.43 6.34 -3.03
C VAL A 333 -2.54 5.04 -2.24
N VAL A 334 -1.62 4.84 -1.31
CA VAL A 334 -1.74 3.83 -0.25
C VAL A 334 -2.20 4.55 1.01
N THR A 335 -3.25 4.05 1.66
CA THR A 335 -3.76 4.64 2.91
C THR A 335 -4.42 3.58 3.80
N ARG A 336 -4.89 3.98 4.98
CA ARG A 336 -5.71 3.16 5.86
C ARG A 336 -7.08 3.80 6.04
N LEU A 337 -8.13 3.00 5.93
CA LEU A 337 -9.50 3.39 6.28
C LEU A 337 -9.87 2.82 7.65
N GLY A 338 -10.71 3.53 8.40
CA GLY A 338 -11.03 3.18 9.78
C GLY A 338 -12.33 2.40 9.93
N SER A 339 -13.19 2.38 8.90
CA SER A 339 -14.52 1.77 8.95
C SER A 339 -15.04 1.41 7.55
N LEU A 340 -16.06 0.55 7.48
CA LEU A 340 -16.82 0.40 6.23
C LEU A 340 -17.60 1.65 5.84
N GLY A 341 -17.92 2.56 6.78
CA GLY A 341 -18.54 3.84 6.45
C GLY A 341 -17.63 4.76 5.62
N ASP A 342 -16.31 4.69 5.84
CA ASP A 342 -15.32 5.35 4.99
C ASP A 342 -15.33 4.76 3.58
N LEU A 343 -15.45 3.43 3.48
CA LEU A 343 -15.55 2.72 2.21
C LEU A 343 -16.85 3.08 1.47
N GLU A 344 -18.00 3.07 2.16
CA GLU A 344 -19.29 3.52 1.61
C GLU A 344 -19.22 4.96 1.09
N THR A 345 -18.51 5.85 1.80
CA THR A 345 -18.29 7.24 1.36
C THR A 345 -17.59 7.29 0.00
N LEU A 346 -16.58 6.44 -0.22
CA LEU A 346 -15.83 6.36 -1.48
C LEU A 346 -16.66 5.71 -2.60
N ILE A 347 -17.34 4.60 -2.32
CA ILE A 347 -18.20 3.91 -3.31
C ILE A 347 -19.37 4.79 -3.73
N ALA A 348 -19.96 5.55 -2.79
CA ALA A 348 -20.98 6.55 -3.10
C ALA A 348 -20.45 7.56 -4.13
N ALA A 349 -19.20 7.99 -4.01
CA ALA A 349 -18.52 8.88 -4.96
C ALA A 349 -17.99 8.19 -6.24
N GLY A 350 -18.20 6.88 -6.39
CA GLY A 350 -17.79 6.11 -7.56
C GLY A 350 -16.31 5.72 -7.55
N ILE A 351 -15.69 5.63 -6.38
CA ILE A 351 -14.30 5.24 -6.20
C ILE A 351 -14.27 3.81 -5.61
N PRO A 352 -13.95 2.77 -6.41
CA PRO A 352 -13.71 1.43 -5.88
C PRO A 352 -12.43 1.40 -5.03
N VAL A 353 -12.34 0.44 -4.12
CA VAL A 353 -11.27 0.37 -3.11
C VAL A 353 -10.62 -1.01 -3.13
N ILE A 354 -9.30 -1.07 -3.23
CA ILE A 354 -8.55 -2.34 -3.13
C ILE A 354 -8.17 -2.52 -1.67
N THR A 355 -8.73 -3.50 -0.99
CA THR A 355 -8.50 -3.76 0.44
C THR A 355 -7.56 -4.93 0.64
N SER A 356 -6.63 -4.78 1.58
CA SER A 356 -5.78 -5.88 2.03
C SER A 356 -6.49 -6.73 3.08
N GLN A 357 -6.48 -8.04 2.90
CA GLN A 357 -7.18 -9.02 3.71
C GLN A 357 -6.25 -10.09 4.27
N SER A 358 -6.56 -10.58 5.47
CA SER A 358 -5.90 -11.73 6.10
C SER A 358 -6.87 -12.47 7.03
N PHE A 359 -7.15 -13.73 6.72
CA PHE A 359 -8.21 -14.49 7.36
C PHE A 359 -7.98 -16.01 7.27
N LEU A 360 -8.50 -16.75 8.25
CA LEU A 360 -8.74 -18.18 8.13
C LEU A 360 -10.02 -18.38 7.33
N GLU A 361 -10.15 -19.52 6.67
CA GLU A 361 -11.33 -19.84 5.86
C GLU A 361 -12.65 -19.67 6.63
N SER A 362 -12.67 -20.07 7.91
CA SER A 362 -13.84 -19.93 8.78
C SER A 362 -14.22 -18.48 9.13
N GLU A 363 -13.31 -17.51 8.96
CA GLU A 363 -13.52 -16.12 9.33
C GLU A 363 -14.16 -15.28 8.22
N LEU A 364 -14.15 -15.77 6.97
CA LEU A 364 -14.83 -15.14 5.84
C LEU A 364 -15.72 -16.16 5.11
N PRO A 365 -16.92 -16.46 5.65
CA PRO A 365 -17.86 -17.38 5.01
C PRO A 365 -18.14 -17.00 3.56
N GLY A 366 -18.12 -18.00 2.67
CA GLY A 366 -18.32 -17.83 1.23
C GLY A 366 -17.03 -17.61 0.42
N ALA A 367 -15.87 -17.41 1.07
CA ALA A 367 -14.59 -17.33 0.36
C ALA A 367 -14.12 -18.70 -0.15
N GLY A 368 -14.25 -19.75 0.68
CA GLY A 368 -13.81 -21.12 0.37
C GLY A 368 -12.31 -21.35 0.44
N TYR A 369 -11.56 -20.44 1.07
CA TYR A 369 -10.12 -20.55 1.33
C TYR A 369 -9.72 -19.64 2.51
N GLY A 370 -8.51 -19.82 3.03
CA GLY A 370 -7.87 -18.90 3.98
C GLY A 370 -6.58 -18.31 3.39
N THR A 371 -6.13 -17.18 3.92
CA THR A 371 -4.93 -16.49 3.44
C THR A 371 -4.22 -15.70 4.54
N ALA A 372 -2.89 -15.62 4.45
CA ALA A 372 -2.08 -14.72 5.27
C ALA A 372 -2.07 -13.28 4.73
N GLY A 373 -2.38 -13.08 3.45
CA GLY A 373 -2.40 -11.79 2.77
C GLY A 373 -3.04 -11.93 1.38
N HIS A 374 -4.04 -11.10 1.08
CA HIS A 374 -4.75 -11.11 -0.19
C HIS A 374 -5.32 -9.73 -0.49
N LEU A 375 -5.33 -9.31 -1.76
CA LEU A 375 -5.93 -8.06 -2.18
C LEU A 375 -7.25 -8.35 -2.89
N MET A 376 -8.31 -7.65 -2.48
CA MET A 376 -9.64 -7.77 -3.07
C MET A 376 -10.17 -6.38 -3.40
N THR A 377 -10.94 -6.25 -4.48
CA THR A 377 -11.51 -4.95 -4.88
C THR A 377 -12.95 -4.84 -4.40
N VAL A 378 -13.23 -3.96 -3.45
CA VAL A 378 -14.61 -3.64 -3.06
C VAL A 378 -15.23 -2.72 -4.10
N ILE A 379 -16.35 -3.17 -4.66
CA ILE A 379 -17.06 -2.51 -5.75
C ILE A 379 -18.44 -2.02 -5.33
N GLY A 380 -18.93 -2.43 -4.15
CA GLY A 380 -20.29 -2.09 -3.76
C GLY A 380 -20.74 -2.67 -2.44
N PHE A 381 -22.01 -2.40 -2.16
CA PHE A 381 -22.76 -2.94 -1.04
C PHE A 381 -24.17 -3.33 -1.49
N THR A 382 -24.68 -4.44 -0.96
CA THR A 382 -26.07 -4.89 -1.18
C THR A 382 -27.06 -4.02 -0.41
N ALA A 383 -28.37 -4.26 -0.60
CA ALA A 383 -29.42 -3.61 0.18
C ALA A 383 -29.32 -3.91 1.69
N ASP A 384 -28.88 -5.12 2.05
CA ASP A 384 -28.66 -5.54 3.44
C ASP A 384 -27.33 -5.03 4.02
N GLY A 385 -26.52 -4.37 3.20
CA GLY A 385 -25.24 -3.78 3.61
C GLY A 385 -24.04 -4.72 3.53
N ASP A 386 -24.20 -5.89 2.92
CA ASP A 386 -23.13 -6.84 2.67
C ASP A 386 -22.18 -6.34 1.58
N VAL A 387 -20.92 -6.73 1.69
CA VAL A 387 -19.84 -6.22 0.85
C VAL A 387 -19.85 -6.96 -0.48
N ILE A 388 -19.96 -6.20 -1.58
CA ILE A 388 -19.77 -6.73 -2.93
C ILE A 388 -18.32 -6.48 -3.32
N ALA A 389 -17.56 -7.55 -3.53
CA ALA A 389 -16.16 -7.49 -3.89
C ALA A 389 -15.84 -8.34 -5.12
N ASN A 390 -14.94 -7.84 -5.96
CA ASN A 390 -14.24 -8.64 -6.94
C ASN A 390 -13.03 -9.29 -6.24
N ASP A 391 -13.15 -10.60 -6.00
CA ASP A 391 -12.13 -11.47 -5.43
C ASP A 391 -11.32 -12.13 -6.55
N PRO A 392 -10.07 -11.70 -6.80
CA PRO A 392 -9.28 -12.26 -7.89
C PRO A 392 -8.91 -13.74 -7.67
N ASN A 393 -8.96 -14.26 -6.44
CA ASN A 393 -8.75 -15.68 -6.15
C ASN A 393 -10.04 -16.48 -6.44
N SER A 394 -10.37 -16.57 -7.73
CA SER A 394 -11.57 -17.21 -8.25
C SER A 394 -11.22 -18.04 -9.48
N PRO A 395 -11.87 -19.19 -9.75
CA PRO A 395 -11.47 -20.09 -10.83
C PRO A 395 -11.65 -19.52 -12.25
N SER A 396 -12.43 -18.45 -12.41
CA SER A 396 -12.64 -17.74 -13.69
C SER A 396 -13.07 -16.30 -13.45
N ASN A 397 -13.06 -15.48 -14.50
CA ASN A 397 -13.49 -14.06 -14.44
C ASN A 397 -14.95 -13.90 -14.02
N GLU A 398 -15.83 -14.84 -14.40
CA GLU A 398 -17.25 -14.82 -14.05
C GLU A 398 -17.45 -15.02 -12.54
N ALA A 399 -16.61 -15.86 -11.92
CA ALA A 399 -16.66 -16.21 -10.51
C ALA A 399 -16.05 -15.15 -9.56
N VAL A 400 -15.36 -14.14 -10.11
CA VAL A 400 -14.66 -13.08 -9.35
C VAL A 400 -15.60 -12.26 -8.47
N ARG A 401 -16.82 -11.96 -8.93
CA ARG A 401 -17.76 -11.15 -8.14
C ARG A 401 -18.38 -11.99 -7.03
N ARG A 402 -18.12 -11.61 -5.79
CA ARG A 402 -18.64 -12.26 -4.58
C ARG A 402 -19.34 -11.27 -3.66
N VAL A 403 -20.22 -11.79 -2.82
CA VAL A 403 -20.90 -11.03 -1.76
C VAL A 403 -20.52 -11.65 -0.42
N TYR A 404 -19.98 -10.83 0.48
CA TYR A 404 -19.52 -11.25 1.79
C TYR A 404 -20.32 -10.58 2.89
N GLN A 405 -20.58 -11.34 3.95
CA GLN A 405 -21.24 -10.83 5.14
C GLN A 405 -20.46 -9.63 5.69
N ARG A 406 -21.16 -8.51 5.87
CA ARG A 406 -20.57 -7.24 6.31
C ARG A 406 -19.67 -7.40 7.53
N ARG A 407 -20.18 -8.09 8.56
CA ARG A 407 -19.50 -8.23 9.85
C ARG A 407 -18.21 -9.03 9.75
N ALA A 408 -18.22 -10.09 8.96
CA ALA A 408 -17.03 -10.92 8.73
C ALA A 408 -15.96 -10.09 8.02
N TRP A 409 -16.31 -9.45 6.91
CA TRP A 409 -15.42 -8.59 6.13
C TRP A 409 -14.82 -7.45 6.98
N GLU A 410 -15.66 -6.74 7.72
CA GLU A 410 -15.25 -5.60 8.53
C GLU A 410 -14.19 -5.98 9.58
N ASN A 411 -14.39 -7.12 10.24
CA ASN A 411 -13.43 -7.62 11.21
C ASN A 411 -12.10 -8.02 10.56
N ILE A 412 -12.13 -8.81 9.49
CA ILE A 412 -10.88 -9.32 8.89
C ILE A 412 -10.04 -8.20 8.26
N TRP A 413 -10.68 -7.14 7.77
CA TRP A 413 -10.01 -6.00 7.15
C TRP A 413 -9.46 -5.01 8.17
N LEU A 414 -10.25 -4.66 9.20
CA LEU A 414 -9.89 -3.54 10.07
C LEU A 414 -9.10 -3.96 11.31
N ARG A 415 -9.05 -5.25 11.65
CA ARG A 415 -8.24 -5.75 12.78
C ARG A 415 -6.75 -5.66 12.48
N THR A 416 -5.94 -5.47 13.53
CA THR A 416 -4.47 -5.43 13.46
C THR A 416 -3.83 -6.69 14.00
N LYS A 417 -4.59 -7.54 14.71
CA LYS A 417 -4.17 -8.85 15.21
C LYS A 417 -5.18 -9.92 14.81
N ARG A 418 -4.68 -11.14 14.58
CA ARG A 418 -5.49 -12.33 14.31
C ARG A 418 -4.79 -13.56 14.88
N TYR A 419 -5.51 -14.66 15.03
CA TYR A 419 -4.90 -15.97 15.25
C TYR A 419 -4.68 -16.64 13.90
N ASN A 420 -3.49 -17.21 13.68
CA ASN A 420 -3.22 -18.03 12.52
C ASN A 420 -3.72 -19.48 12.71
N ALA A 421 -3.54 -20.35 11.72
CA ALA A 421 -4.01 -21.73 11.77
C ALA A 421 -3.37 -22.55 12.91
N SER A 422 -2.19 -22.14 13.37
CA SER A 422 -1.49 -22.75 14.51
C SER A 422 -1.89 -22.16 15.86
N GLY A 423 -2.83 -21.21 15.90
CA GLY A 423 -3.26 -20.52 17.13
C GLY A 423 -2.33 -19.40 17.61
N ASN A 424 -1.28 -19.06 16.86
CA ASN A 424 -0.37 -17.97 17.21
C ASN A 424 -0.93 -16.62 16.78
N VAL A 425 -0.61 -15.57 17.55
CA VAL A 425 -0.96 -14.19 17.17
C VAL A 425 -0.13 -13.78 15.95
N ALA A 426 -0.82 -13.31 14.91
CA ALA A 426 -0.27 -12.78 13.68
C ALA A 426 -0.85 -11.40 13.39
N SER A 427 -0.20 -10.65 12.51
CA SER A 427 -0.68 -9.33 12.09
C SER A 427 -1.92 -9.43 11.20
N GLY A 428 -2.87 -8.52 11.43
CA GLY A 428 -3.96 -8.18 10.52
C GLY A 428 -3.61 -6.96 9.68
N THR A 429 -4.48 -6.58 8.76
CA THR A 429 -4.16 -5.55 7.77
C THR A 429 -4.42 -4.14 8.28
N GLY A 430 -5.25 -3.99 9.33
CA GLY A 430 -5.52 -2.71 9.98
C GLY A 430 -6.10 -1.65 9.04
N GLY A 431 -6.85 -2.06 8.02
CA GLY A 431 -7.53 -1.16 7.10
C GLY A 431 -6.70 -0.65 5.93
N VAL A 432 -5.49 -1.17 5.68
CA VAL A 432 -4.69 -0.75 4.51
C VAL A 432 -5.46 -1.01 3.22
N CYS A 433 -5.39 -0.03 2.31
CA CYS A 433 -6.03 -0.09 1.01
C CYS A 433 -5.30 0.78 -0.02
N TYR A 434 -5.63 0.54 -1.28
CA TYR A 434 -5.28 1.42 -2.39
C TYR A 434 -6.51 2.18 -2.85
N LEU A 435 -6.34 3.47 -3.13
CA LEU A 435 -7.34 4.27 -3.84
C LEU A 435 -6.74 4.74 -5.16
N TYR A 436 -7.33 4.33 -6.27
CA TYR A 436 -7.00 4.85 -7.60
C TYR A 436 -8.17 5.71 -8.09
N PHE A 437 -7.84 6.89 -8.59
CA PHE A 437 -8.82 7.88 -9.02
C PHE A 437 -8.21 8.81 -10.08
N PRO A 438 -9.04 9.53 -10.86
CA PRO A 438 -8.53 10.46 -11.85
C PRO A 438 -7.59 11.52 -11.26
N ALA A 439 -6.61 11.98 -12.03
CA ALA A 439 -5.72 13.10 -11.67
C ALA A 439 -6.51 14.40 -11.36
N HIS A 440 -7.71 14.51 -11.94
CA HIS A 440 -8.64 15.61 -11.74
C HIS A 440 -9.99 15.08 -11.24
N PRO A 441 -10.09 14.70 -9.95
CA PRO A 441 -11.33 14.18 -9.39
C PRO A 441 -12.43 15.25 -9.41
N THR A 442 -13.68 14.83 -9.57
CA THR A 442 -14.86 15.71 -9.47
C THR A 442 -14.99 16.33 -8.07
N ALA A 443 -15.83 17.37 -7.91
CA ALA A 443 -16.07 17.97 -6.58
C ALA A 443 -16.59 16.93 -5.56
N ARG A 444 -17.47 16.02 -5.99
CA ARG A 444 -17.99 14.92 -5.16
C ARG A 444 -16.86 13.97 -4.72
N GLN A 445 -16.00 13.56 -5.66
CA GLN A 445 -14.86 12.69 -5.37
C GLN A 445 -13.85 13.35 -4.45
N ARG A 446 -13.52 14.64 -4.67
CA ARG A 446 -12.65 15.40 -3.76
C ARG A 446 -13.19 15.44 -2.34
N LYS A 447 -14.50 15.68 -2.19
CA LYS A 447 -15.14 15.68 -0.86
C LYS A 447 -15.05 14.31 -0.18
N ALA A 448 -15.28 13.22 -0.93
CA ALA A 448 -15.18 11.86 -0.40
C ALA A 448 -13.74 11.48 -0.01
N LEU A 449 -12.76 11.78 -0.87
CA LEU A 449 -11.33 11.57 -0.57
C LEU A 449 -10.90 12.38 0.68
N ALA A 450 -11.29 13.65 0.76
CA ALA A 450 -10.97 14.50 1.90
C ALA A 450 -11.62 14.02 3.20
N ALA A 451 -12.83 13.43 3.13
CA ALA A 451 -13.50 12.86 4.31
C ALA A 451 -12.68 11.71 4.94
N VAL A 452 -12.02 10.90 4.09
CA VAL A 452 -11.12 9.82 4.52
C VAL A 452 -9.65 10.26 4.65
N GLY A 453 -9.40 11.57 4.65
CA GLY A 453 -8.07 12.14 4.88
C GLY A 453 -7.14 12.17 3.66
N VAL A 454 -7.60 11.79 2.46
CA VAL A 454 -6.81 11.84 1.23
C VAL A 454 -6.99 13.18 0.51
N ARG A 455 -5.86 13.80 0.13
CA ARG A 455 -5.81 15.06 -0.62
C ARG A 455 -5.35 14.85 -2.07
#